data_AF-A0A956A2Z1-F1
#
_entry.id   AF-A0A956A2Z1-F1
#
_cell.length_a   1.000
_cell.length_b   1.000
_cell.length_c   1.000
_cell.angle_alpha   90.00
_cell.angle_beta   90.00
_cell.angle_gamma   90.00
#
_symmetry.space_group_name_H-M   'P 1'
#
loop_
_entity.id
_entity.type
_entity.pdbx_description
1 polymer ?
#
loop_
_entity_poly.entity_id
_entity_poly.type
_entity_poly.pdbx_seq_one_letter_code
_entity_poly.pdbx_strand_id
1 'polypeptide(L)'
;MEVLVAVALVALLAGALAPLAVRQVRAGRIEATRERMDRLVAAMVGDEASGDHGYLGEMGAMPPSLDDLNDPAGKPGWAVDPADGVGYGFNGPYAPRVAPAGGAIVDAWNIAFQYDGATPQLTSAGPDRTFGTADDLVRPFHPLATTGDLVVTVLGLPNTGGPAEQLDATRVDVWVATSSGGFRTEIAASGGGPFQATGLHLGLHGIRAEGTGTYTGAPFVRDVVTIKRGTTSATLVLEQP
;
A
#
# COMPACT_ATOMS: atom_id res chain seq x y z
N MET A 1 -27.50 -6.04 -62.76
CA MET A 1 -28.42 -5.88 -61.61
C MET A 1 -27.88 -6.57 -60.37
N GLU A 2 -27.37 -7.79 -60.46
CA GLU A 2 -26.80 -8.57 -59.34
C GLU A 2 -25.68 -7.86 -58.55
N VAL A 3 -24.72 -7.24 -59.24
CA VAL A 3 -23.61 -6.51 -58.60
C VAL A 3 -24.10 -5.26 -57.83
N LEU A 4 -25.10 -4.56 -58.36
CA LEU A 4 -25.68 -3.38 -57.68
C LEU A 4 -26.43 -3.78 -56.40
N VAL A 5 -27.17 -4.89 -56.44
CA VAL A 5 -27.88 -5.44 -55.28
C VAL A 5 -26.90 -5.95 -54.22
N ALA A 6 -25.82 -6.63 -54.63
CA ALA A 6 -24.78 -7.10 -53.73
C ALA A 6 -24.06 -5.94 -53.01
N VAL A 7 -23.67 -4.89 -53.74
CA VAL A 7 -23.03 -3.70 -53.14
C VAL A 7 -23.98 -2.97 -52.19
N ALA A 8 -25.27 -2.85 -52.54
CA ALA A 8 -26.27 -2.24 -51.67
C ALA A 8 -26.49 -3.02 -50.36
N LEU A 9 -26.52 -4.35 -50.44
CA LEU A 9 -26.65 -5.23 -49.26
C LEU A 9 -25.42 -5.13 -48.35
N VAL A 10 -24.21 -5.12 -48.92
CA VAL A 10 -22.97 -4.97 -48.16
C VAL A 10 -22.92 -3.60 -47.48
N ALA A 11 -23.35 -2.53 -48.15
CA ALA A 11 -23.41 -1.20 -47.55
C ALA A 11 -24.41 -1.11 -46.38
N LEU A 12 -25.58 -1.77 -46.50
CA LEU A 12 -26.58 -1.86 -45.44
C LEU A 12 -26.06 -2.64 -44.23
N LEU A 13 -25.40 -3.78 -44.46
CA LEU A 13 -24.79 -4.60 -43.42
C LEU A 13 -23.65 -3.86 -42.72
N ALA A 14 -22.78 -3.18 -43.48
CA ALA A 14 -21.70 -2.37 -42.93
C ALA A 14 -22.23 -1.22 -42.06
N GLY A 15 -23.30 -0.55 -42.49
CA GLY A 15 -23.98 0.49 -41.72
C GLY A 15 -24.56 -0.02 -40.40
N ALA A 16 -25.11 -1.24 -40.39
CA ALA A 16 -25.67 -1.85 -39.18
C ALA A 16 -24.60 -2.35 -38.20
N LEU A 17 -23.43 -2.78 -38.69
CA LEU A 17 -22.34 -3.33 -37.86
C LEU A 17 -21.46 -2.25 -37.21
N ALA A 18 -21.33 -1.08 -37.84
CA ALA A 18 -20.53 0.03 -37.32
C ALA A 18 -20.84 0.43 -35.86
N PRO A 19 -22.11 0.65 -35.43
CA PRO A 19 -22.41 1.03 -34.05
C PRO A 19 -22.08 -0.08 -33.03
N LEU A 20 -22.15 -1.36 -33.42
CA LEU A 20 -21.79 -2.49 -32.56
C LEU A 20 -20.28 -2.53 -32.32
N ALA A 21 -19.48 -2.35 -33.37
CA ALA A 21 -18.02 -2.29 -33.27
C ALA A 21 -17.57 -1.14 -32.35
N VAL A 22 -18.18 0.04 -32.48
CA VAL A 22 -17.87 1.20 -31.61
C VAL A 22 -18.21 0.91 -30.14
N ARG A 23 -19.35 0.25 -29.87
CA ARG A 23 -19.73 -0.16 -28.51
C ARG A 23 -18.74 -1.14 -27.91
N GLN A 24 -18.29 -2.13 -28.68
CA GLN A 24 -17.33 -3.14 -28.22
C GLN A 24 -15.97 -2.52 -27.90
N VAL A 25 -15.46 -1.63 -28.77
CA VAL A 25 -14.22 -0.89 -28.51
C VAL A 25 -14.34 -0.03 -27.25
N ARG A 26 -15.49 0.65 -27.06
CA ARG A 26 -15.73 1.46 -25.85
C ARG A 26 -15.72 0.60 -24.58
N ALA A 27 -16.42 -0.54 -24.60
CA ALA A 27 -16.45 -1.46 -23.47
C ALA A 27 -15.03 -1.97 -23.12
N GLY A 28 -14.24 -2.34 -24.12
CA GLY A 28 -12.85 -2.75 -23.92
C GLY A 28 -11.96 -1.67 -23.30
N ARG A 29 -12.14 -0.40 -23.70
CA ARG A 29 -11.40 0.73 -23.11
C ARG A 29 -11.81 1.02 -21.66
N ILE A 30 -13.09 0.92 -21.34
CA ILE A 30 -13.58 1.06 -19.97
C ILE A 30 -12.96 -0.01 -19.09
N GLU A 31 -12.95 -1.27 -19.54
CA GLU A 31 -12.38 -2.37 -18.76
C GLU A 31 -10.88 -2.23 -18.57
N ALA A 32 -10.15 -1.89 -19.64
CA ALA A 32 -8.71 -1.61 -19.55
C ALA A 32 -8.40 -0.44 -18.59
N THR A 33 -9.28 0.57 -18.53
CA THR A 33 -9.12 1.69 -17.60
C THR A 33 -9.33 1.24 -16.16
N ARG A 34 -10.36 0.43 -15.88
CA ARG A 34 -10.61 -0.14 -14.54
C ARG A 34 -9.45 -1.01 -14.08
N GLU A 35 -8.95 -1.87 -14.95
CA GLU A 35 -7.79 -2.71 -14.65
C GLU A 35 -6.55 -1.87 -14.32
N ARG A 36 -6.32 -0.76 -15.06
CA ARG A 36 -5.24 0.17 -14.73
C ARG A 36 -5.45 0.85 -13.38
N MET A 37 -6.67 1.29 -13.06
CA MET A 37 -6.99 1.87 -11.76
C MET A 37 -6.72 0.87 -10.63
N ASP A 38 -7.09 -0.39 -10.81
CA ASP A 38 -6.84 -1.44 -9.82
C ASP A 38 -5.35 -1.67 -9.58
N ARG A 39 -4.55 -1.69 -10.66
CA ARG A 39 -3.09 -1.79 -10.56
C ARG A 39 -2.46 -0.58 -9.90
N LEU A 40 -2.98 0.62 -10.15
CA LEU A 40 -2.51 1.85 -9.49
C LEU A 40 -2.83 1.81 -7.99
N VAL A 41 -4.05 1.41 -7.61
CA VAL A 41 -4.39 1.25 -6.19
C VAL A 41 -3.45 0.23 -5.54
N ALA A 42 -3.25 -0.93 -6.15
CA ALA A 42 -2.33 -1.94 -5.64
C ALA A 42 -0.89 -1.41 -5.51
N ALA A 43 -0.40 -0.62 -6.47
CA ALA A 43 0.91 0.02 -6.38
C ALA A 43 1.00 1.06 -5.24
N MET A 44 -0.10 1.75 -4.92
CA MET A 44 -0.15 2.76 -3.86
C MET A 44 -0.20 2.13 -2.47
N VAL A 45 -1.09 1.15 -2.24
CA VAL A 45 -1.35 0.59 -0.90
C VAL A 45 -0.77 -0.81 -0.67
N GLY A 46 -0.26 -1.45 -1.72
CA GLY A 46 0.19 -2.83 -1.70
C GLY A 46 -0.93 -3.86 -1.93
N ASP A 47 -0.53 -5.12 -1.96
CA ASP A 47 -1.40 -6.29 -1.95
C ASP A 47 -0.95 -7.25 -0.83
N GLU A 48 -1.70 -7.26 0.26
CA GLU A 48 -1.43 -8.11 1.44
C GLU A 48 -1.29 -9.60 1.09
N ALA A 49 -1.96 -10.08 0.04
CA ALA A 49 -1.90 -11.49 -0.37
C ALA A 49 -0.57 -11.87 -1.02
N SER A 50 0.08 -10.92 -1.69
CA SER A 50 1.38 -11.13 -2.33
C SER A 50 2.57 -10.77 -1.43
N GLY A 51 2.31 -10.10 -0.30
CA GLY A 51 3.36 -9.53 0.56
C GLY A 51 3.97 -8.24 0.01
N ASP A 52 3.40 -7.68 -1.06
CA ASP A 52 3.74 -6.35 -1.55
C ASP A 52 3.05 -5.30 -0.68
N HIS A 53 3.81 -4.35 -0.16
CA HIS A 53 3.30 -3.28 0.70
C HIS A 53 3.13 -1.95 -0.05
N GLY A 54 3.49 -1.92 -1.34
CA GLY A 54 3.37 -0.75 -2.21
C GLY A 54 4.11 0.48 -1.68
N TYR A 55 3.77 1.63 -2.26
CA TYR A 55 4.33 2.92 -1.85
C TYR A 55 4.03 3.20 -0.36
N LEU A 56 2.81 2.93 0.10
CA LEU A 56 2.37 3.22 1.46
C LEU A 56 3.21 2.52 2.53
N GLY A 57 3.50 1.22 2.36
CA GLY A 57 4.22 0.48 3.39
C GLY A 57 5.73 0.75 3.44
N GLU A 58 6.31 1.19 2.33
CA GLU A 58 7.75 1.49 2.28
C GLU A 58 8.03 2.97 2.59
N MET A 59 7.17 3.88 2.13
CA MET A 59 7.30 5.32 2.34
C MET A 59 6.56 5.81 3.58
N GLY A 60 5.65 5.00 4.12
CA GLY A 60 4.86 5.32 5.32
C GLY A 60 3.74 6.33 5.12
N ALA A 61 3.48 6.72 3.87
CA ALA A 61 2.45 7.68 3.51
C ALA A 61 1.93 7.38 2.10
N MET A 62 0.72 7.82 1.78
CA MET A 62 0.21 7.78 0.41
C MET A 62 1.09 8.66 -0.50
N PRO A 63 1.24 8.31 -1.78
CA PRO A 63 2.00 9.14 -2.70
C PRO A 63 1.28 10.49 -2.87
N PRO A 64 1.99 11.62 -2.94
CA PRO A 64 1.37 12.92 -3.13
C PRO A 64 0.82 13.10 -4.55
N SER A 65 1.39 12.40 -5.53
CA SER A 65 0.90 12.34 -6.91
C SER A 65 1.07 10.94 -7.50
N LEU A 66 0.46 10.66 -8.65
CA LEU A 66 0.67 9.36 -9.32
C LEU A 66 2.09 9.21 -9.88
N ASP A 67 2.73 10.31 -10.26
CA ASP A 67 4.08 10.29 -10.82
C ASP A 67 5.11 9.77 -9.79
N ASP A 68 4.85 10.00 -8.49
CA ASP A 68 5.68 9.51 -7.39
C ASP A 68 5.75 7.98 -7.30
N LEU A 69 4.82 7.26 -7.93
CA LEU A 69 4.88 5.79 -7.99
C LEU A 69 6.06 5.29 -8.84
N ASN A 70 6.52 6.10 -9.78
CA ASN A 70 7.50 5.70 -10.78
C ASN A 70 8.73 6.64 -10.83
N ASP A 71 8.71 7.72 -10.06
CA ASP A 71 9.79 8.71 -10.00
C ASP A 71 10.54 8.66 -8.64
N PRO A 72 11.81 8.18 -8.62
CA PRO A 72 12.63 8.20 -7.42
C PRO A 72 13.12 9.60 -7.02
N ALA A 73 12.95 10.63 -7.87
CA ALA A 73 13.49 11.95 -7.61
C ALA A 73 12.98 12.53 -6.27
N GLY A 74 13.93 13.05 -5.48
CA GLY A 74 13.65 13.67 -4.18
C GLY A 74 13.28 12.70 -3.04
N LYS A 75 13.27 11.39 -3.28
CA LYS A 75 12.92 10.37 -2.27
C LYS A 75 14.18 9.69 -1.71
N PRO A 76 14.20 9.29 -0.43
CA PRO A 76 15.26 8.43 0.08
C PRO A 76 15.28 7.12 -0.70
N GLY A 77 16.47 6.66 -1.11
CA GLY A 77 16.62 5.36 -1.77
C GLY A 77 16.34 4.21 -0.80
N TRP A 78 15.84 3.10 -1.32
CA TRP A 78 15.61 1.88 -0.54
C TRP A 78 16.86 1.43 0.21
N ALA A 79 16.70 1.20 1.52
CA ALA A 79 17.72 0.58 2.36
C ALA A 79 17.06 -0.25 3.47
N VAL A 80 17.65 -1.42 3.75
CA VAL A 80 17.28 -2.23 4.93
C VAL A 80 18.04 -1.69 6.12
N ASP A 81 17.33 -1.30 7.18
CA ASP A 81 17.96 -0.83 8.40
C ASP A 81 18.52 -2.03 9.19
N PRO A 82 19.82 -2.04 9.54
CA PRO A 82 20.42 -3.16 10.25
C PRO A 82 19.94 -3.28 11.70
N ALA A 83 19.27 -2.26 12.26
CA ALA A 83 18.74 -2.32 13.62
C ALA A 83 17.48 -3.18 13.71
N ASP A 84 16.60 -3.20 12.73
CA ASP A 84 15.36 -3.98 12.78
C ASP A 84 15.17 -4.94 11.61
N GLY A 85 16.00 -4.87 10.57
CA GLY A 85 15.88 -5.72 9.39
C GLY A 85 14.72 -5.33 8.49
N VAL A 86 14.14 -4.13 8.67
CA VAL A 86 13.04 -3.62 7.84
C VAL A 86 13.59 -2.66 6.80
N GLY A 87 13.01 -2.73 5.59
CA GLY A 87 13.34 -1.84 4.50
C GLY A 87 12.55 -0.54 4.54
N TYR A 88 13.24 0.57 4.31
CA TYR A 88 12.68 1.92 4.26
C TYR A 88 13.14 2.63 2.99
N GLY A 89 12.29 3.52 2.48
CA GLY A 89 12.60 4.35 1.32
C GLY A 89 11.97 3.83 0.04
N PHE A 90 12.32 4.47 -1.07
CA PHE A 90 11.74 4.18 -2.36
C PHE A 90 12.35 2.93 -2.98
N ASN A 91 11.57 1.85 -3.09
CA ASN A 91 11.92 0.60 -3.77
C ASN A 91 11.22 0.45 -5.15
N GLY A 92 10.61 1.53 -5.64
CA GLY A 92 9.92 1.54 -6.92
C GLY A 92 10.84 1.35 -8.13
N PRO A 93 10.29 1.34 -9.36
CA PRO A 93 8.94 1.79 -9.71
C PRO A 93 7.84 0.81 -9.28
N TYR A 94 6.77 1.34 -8.68
CA TYR A 94 5.64 0.55 -8.18
C TYR A 94 4.59 0.24 -9.25
N ALA A 95 4.49 1.07 -10.30
CA ALA A 95 3.50 0.91 -11.37
C ALA A 95 4.12 0.73 -12.77
N PRO A 96 5.13 -0.14 -12.97
CA PRO A 96 5.89 -0.25 -14.23
C PRO A 96 5.05 -0.80 -15.39
N ARG A 97 3.95 -1.51 -15.08
CA ARG A 97 3.00 -2.05 -16.07
C ARG A 97 1.93 -1.05 -16.50
N VAL A 98 1.82 0.10 -15.82
CA VAL A 98 0.88 1.17 -16.15
C VAL A 98 1.59 2.25 -16.95
N ALA A 99 2.75 2.70 -16.47
CA ALA A 99 3.62 3.62 -17.16
C ALA A 99 5.09 3.24 -16.90
N PRO A 100 5.99 3.46 -17.86
CA PRO A 100 7.43 3.36 -17.60
C PRO A 100 7.87 4.40 -16.55
N ALA A 101 9.08 4.26 -16.00
CA ALA A 101 9.67 5.27 -15.13
C ALA A 101 9.67 6.66 -15.81
N GLY A 102 9.13 7.67 -15.13
CA GLY A 102 8.94 9.02 -15.67
C GLY A 102 7.88 9.15 -16.79
N GLY A 103 7.13 8.10 -17.10
CA GLY A 103 6.04 8.12 -18.06
C GLY A 103 4.72 8.61 -17.45
N ALA A 104 3.90 9.30 -18.24
CA ALA A 104 2.60 9.79 -17.80
C ALA A 104 1.62 8.63 -17.51
N ILE A 105 0.98 8.67 -16.34
CA ILE A 105 -0.03 7.70 -15.93
C ILE A 105 -1.40 8.14 -16.48
N VAL A 106 -1.83 7.47 -17.55
CA VAL A 106 -3.01 7.84 -18.34
C VAL A 106 -4.00 6.68 -18.53
N ASP A 107 -5.26 7.04 -18.76
CA ASP A 107 -6.35 6.10 -19.06
C ASP A 107 -6.33 5.59 -20.51
N ALA A 108 -7.35 4.81 -20.90
CA ALA A 108 -7.45 4.26 -22.25
C ALA A 108 -7.76 5.31 -23.34
N TRP A 109 -8.08 6.55 -22.96
CA TRP A 109 -8.29 7.69 -23.85
C TRP A 109 -7.12 8.68 -23.85
N ASN A 110 -6.02 8.31 -23.20
CA ASN A 110 -4.79 9.09 -23.09
C ASN A 110 -4.99 10.40 -22.31
N ILE A 111 -5.89 10.37 -21.31
CA ILE A 111 -6.10 11.43 -20.33
C ILE A 111 -5.45 11.01 -19.02
N ALA A 112 -4.73 11.92 -18.37
CA ALA A 112 -4.14 11.65 -17.06
C ALA A 112 -5.24 11.40 -16.03
N PHE A 113 -5.03 10.43 -15.14
CA PHE A 113 -5.96 10.22 -14.03
C PHE A 113 -5.93 11.40 -13.07
N GLN A 114 -7.07 11.72 -12.46
CA GLN A 114 -7.14 12.65 -11.35
C GLN A 114 -6.91 11.93 -10.02
N TYR A 115 -5.96 12.48 -9.27
CA TYR A 115 -5.62 12.11 -7.90
C TYR A 115 -4.94 13.32 -7.25
N ASP A 116 -5.31 13.65 -6.01
CA ASP A 116 -4.87 14.87 -5.31
C ASP A 116 -3.98 14.59 -4.09
N GLY A 117 -3.56 13.35 -3.87
CA GLY A 117 -2.72 12.98 -2.73
C GLY A 117 -3.45 12.89 -1.38
N ALA A 118 -4.70 13.37 -1.30
CA ALA A 118 -5.42 13.56 -0.04
C ALA A 118 -6.74 12.81 -0.02
N THR A 119 -7.48 12.84 -1.12
CA THR A 119 -8.72 12.09 -1.28
C THR A 119 -8.39 10.65 -1.66
N PRO A 120 -9.00 9.67 -0.98
CA PRO A 120 -8.74 8.26 -1.24
C PRO A 120 -9.54 7.81 -2.48
N GLN A 121 -9.23 8.36 -3.66
CA GLN A 121 -9.91 8.03 -4.92
C GLN A 121 -9.05 8.29 -6.15
N LEU A 122 -9.29 7.52 -7.21
CA LEU A 122 -8.83 7.80 -8.57
C LEU A 122 -10.02 8.09 -9.47
N THR A 123 -9.86 9.05 -10.37
CA THR A 123 -10.88 9.38 -11.38
C THR A 123 -10.28 9.40 -12.79
N SER A 124 -10.96 8.75 -13.75
CA SER A 124 -10.71 8.91 -15.19
C SER A 124 -11.86 9.70 -15.81
N ALA A 125 -11.52 10.60 -16.74
CA ALA A 125 -12.46 11.43 -17.49
C ALA A 125 -13.28 10.66 -18.54
N GLY A 126 -13.09 9.33 -18.62
CA GLY A 126 -13.92 8.47 -19.45
C GLY A 126 -13.90 8.77 -20.95
N PRO A 127 -14.89 8.23 -21.69
CA PRO A 127 -15.07 8.42 -23.12
C PRO A 127 -15.15 9.86 -23.62
N ASP A 128 -15.75 10.77 -22.85
CA ASP A 128 -15.95 12.17 -23.25
C ASP A 128 -14.73 13.07 -22.96
N ARG A 129 -13.76 12.54 -22.19
CA ARG A 129 -12.48 13.19 -21.83
C ARG A 129 -12.67 14.45 -20.98
N THR A 130 -13.81 14.59 -20.32
CA THR A 130 -14.15 15.76 -19.51
C THR A 130 -14.49 15.31 -18.10
N PHE A 131 -13.73 15.78 -17.11
CA PHE A 131 -14.04 15.49 -15.71
C PHE A 131 -15.32 16.20 -15.24
N GLY A 132 -16.01 15.57 -14.30
CA GLY A 132 -17.25 16.07 -13.70
C GLY A 132 -18.51 15.66 -14.47
N THR A 133 -18.41 14.71 -15.39
CA THR A 133 -19.52 14.23 -16.21
C THR A 133 -19.98 12.83 -15.77
N ALA A 134 -21.05 12.33 -16.40
CA ALA A 134 -21.68 11.09 -15.98
C ALA A 134 -20.92 9.81 -16.40
N ASP A 135 -19.93 9.92 -17.30
CA ASP A 135 -19.12 8.80 -17.76
C ASP A 135 -17.75 8.70 -17.08
N ASP A 136 -17.48 9.58 -16.11
CA ASP A 136 -16.32 9.48 -15.24
C ASP A 136 -16.27 8.12 -14.54
N LEU A 137 -15.09 7.50 -14.59
CA LEU A 137 -14.83 6.27 -13.86
C LEU A 137 -14.15 6.65 -12.55
N VAL A 138 -14.87 6.48 -11.44
CA VAL A 138 -14.36 6.73 -10.09
C VAL A 138 -14.03 5.40 -9.42
N ARG A 139 -12.79 5.26 -8.94
CA ARG A 139 -12.36 4.15 -8.10
C ARG A 139 -12.01 4.68 -6.72
N PRO A 140 -12.92 4.58 -5.74
CA PRO A 140 -12.58 4.92 -4.36
C PRO A 140 -11.60 3.88 -3.82
N PHE A 141 -10.75 4.34 -2.92
CA PHE A 141 -9.95 3.46 -2.09
C PHE A 141 -10.79 2.99 -0.88
N HIS A 142 -11.77 3.77 -0.41
CA HIS A 142 -12.51 3.49 0.84
C HIS A 142 -13.36 2.18 0.83
N PRO A 143 -13.41 1.42 1.94
CA PRO A 143 -12.68 1.59 3.20
C PRO A 143 -11.29 0.94 3.14
N LEU A 144 -10.36 1.50 2.36
CA LEU A 144 -8.94 1.29 2.57
C LEU A 144 -8.54 2.08 3.82
N ALA A 145 -8.67 1.44 4.98
CA ALA A 145 -7.90 1.85 6.14
C ALA A 145 -6.42 1.75 5.74
N THR A 146 -5.75 2.89 5.65
CA THR A 146 -4.31 2.98 5.35
C THR A 146 -3.46 2.74 6.59
N THR A 147 -4.12 2.56 7.74
CA THR A 147 -3.49 2.33 9.03
C THR A 147 -4.09 1.13 9.76
N GLY A 148 -3.30 0.55 10.66
CA GLY A 148 -3.69 -0.46 11.63
C GLY A 148 -3.11 -0.17 13.01
N ASP A 149 -3.53 -0.99 13.96
CA ASP A 149 -3.06 -0.94 15.34
C ASP A 149 -2.23 -2.18 15.65
N LEU A 150 -1.29 -2.03 16.58
CA LEU A 150 -0.44 -3.09 17.07
C LEU A 150 -0.57 -3.22 18.57
N VAL A 151 -0.81 -4.45 19.03
CA VAL A 151 -0.76 -4.83 20.45
C VAL A 151 0.45 -5.74 20.65
N VAL A 152 1.37 -5.34 21.52
CA VAL A 152 2.58 -6.10 21.85
C VAL A 152 2.48 -6.61 23.28
N THR A 153 2.56 -7.92 23.44
CA THR A 153 2.73 -8.56 24.75
C THR A 153 4.20 -8.89 24.94
N VAL A 154 4.84 -8.36 25.98
CA VAL A 154 6.21 -8.74 26.32
C VAL A 154 6.20 -9.67 27.52
N LEU A 155 6.84 -10.82 27.37
CA LEU A 155 7.05 -11.79 28.44
C LEU A 155 8.51 -11.74 28.90
N GLY A 156 8.72 -11.72 30.21
CA GLY A 156 10.04 -11.83 30.82
C GLY A 156 10.20 -13.19 31.51
N LEU A 157 11.34 -13.86 31.29
CA LEU A 157 11.74 -15.03 32.05
C LEU A 157 12.64 -14.61 33.22
N PRO A 158 12.16 -14.67 34.48
CA PRO A 158 12.97 -14.27 35.62
C PRO A 158 14.11 -15.26 35.88
N ASN A 159 15.31 -14.73 36.18
CA ASN A 159 16.55 -15.49 36.40
C ASN A 159 16.49 -16.52 37.54
N THR A 160 15.44 -16.46 38.37
CA THR A 160 15.19 -17.36 39.49
C THR A 160 14.51 -18.68 39.09
N GLY A 161 14.36 -18.96 37.79
CA GLY A 161 13.73 -20.18 37.28
C GLY A 161 12.20 -20.20 37.42
N GLY A 162 11.57 -19.02 37.50
CA GLY A 162 10.12 -18.86 37.54
C GLY A 162 9.48 -18.97 36.14
N PRO A 163 8.14 -19.10 36.06
CA PRO A 163 7.43 -19.05 34.79
C PRO A 163 7.59 -17.68 34.12
N ALA A 164 7.44 -17.63 32.80
CA ALA A 164 7.38 -16.37 32.06
C ALA A 164 6.21 -15.50 32.59
N GLU A 165 6.48 -14.23 32.85
CA GLU A 165 5.48 -13.27 33.30
C GLU A 165 5.34 -12.14 32.28
N GLN A 166 4.13 -11.59 32.16
CA GLN A 166 3.94 -10.40 31.34
C GLN A 166 4.56 -9.19 32.03
N LEU A 167 5.39 -8.46 31.29
CA LEU A 167 6.05 -7.25 31.78
C LEU A 167 5.17 -6.02 31.53
N ASP A 168 5.23 -5.07 32.46
CA ASP A 168 4.59 -3.76 32.37
C ASP A 168 5.59 -2.66 31.95
N ALA A 169 5.08 -1.46 31.67
CA ALA A 169 5.87 -0.32 31.23
C ALA A 169 6.92 0.19 32.24
N THR A 170 6.89 -0.26 33.51
CA THR A 170 7.95 0.11 34.47
C THR A 170 9.20 -0.74 34.32
N ARG A 171 9.09 -1.83 33.58
CA ARG A 171 10.10 -2.90 33.47
C ARG A 171 10.58 -3.15 32.06
N VAL A 172 9.87 -2.62 31.06
CA VAL A 172 10.25 -2.73 29.64
C VAL A 172 9.75 -1.52 28.87
N ASP A 173 10.60 -1.02 27.99
CA ASP A 173 10.26 -0.05 26.97
C ASP A 173 10.06 -0.79 25.64
N VAL A 174 8.98 -0.47 24.93
CA VAL A 174 8.66 -1.06 23.62
C VAL A 174 8.65 0.04 22.58
N TRP A 175 9.40 -0.12 21.50
CA TRP A 175 9.39 0.76 20.34
C TRP A 175 8.97 0.01 19.09
N VAL A 176 8.26 0.73 18.23
CA VAL A 176 7.86 0.27 16.91
C VAL A 176 8.56 1.16 15.88
N ALA A 177 9.45 0.56 15.10
CA ALA A 177 10.10 1.20 13.97
C ALA A 177 9.12 1.28 12.79
N THR A 178 9.06 2.44 12.15
CA THR A 178 8.06 2.76 11.13
C THR A 178 8.64 3.73 10.09
N SER A 179 8.13 3.69 8.87
CA SER A 179 8.51 4.65 7.82
C SER A 179 7.77 5.99 7.94
N SER A 180 8.46 7.09 7.72
CA SER A 180 7.84 8.41 7.57
C SER A 180 8.53 9.14 6.42
N GLY A 181 7.85 9.24 5.28
CA GLY A 181 8.43 9.80 4.05
C GLY A 181 9.61 8.97 3.51
N GLY A 182 9.61 7.65 3.78
CA GLY A 182 10.70 6.74 3.40
C GLY A 182 11.90 6.77 4.34
N PHE A 183 11.84 7.53 5.43
CA PHE A 183 12.86 7.50 6.48
C PHE A 183 12.41 6.64 7.64
N ARG A 184 13.35 5.91 8.23
CA ARG A 184 13.11 5.20 9.49
C ARG A 184 12.83 6.18 10.62
N THR A 185 11.74 5.93 11.34
CA THR A 185 11.35 6.61 12.57
C THR A 185 10.94 5.57 13.61
N GLU A 186 10.79 5.96 14.86
CA GLU A 186 10.30 5.08 15.93
C GLU A 186 9.20 5.77 16.72
N ILE A 187 8.21 4.98 17.15
CA ILE A 187 7.21 5.39 18.13
C ILE A 187 7.31 4.51 19.36
N ALA A 188 7.19 5.10 20.54
CA ALA A 188 7.08 4.34 21.78
C ALA A 188 5.67 3.74 21.87
N ALA A 189 5.58 2.44 22.09
CA ALA A 189 4.32 1.80 22.45
C ALA A 189 4.01 2.12 23.92
N SER A 190 2.73 2.34 24.23
CA SER A 190 2.29 2.79 25.55
C SER A 190 1.45 1.71 26.25
N GLY A 191 1.38 1.77 27.59
CA GLY A 191 0.49 0.93 28.40
C GLY A 191 1.21 0.09 29.46
N GLY A 192 0.55 -0.22 30.57
CA GLY A 192 1.07 -1.06 31.66
C GLY A 192 1.03 -2.57 31.37
N GLY A 193 1.16 -2.96 30.09
CA GLY A 193 0.94 -4.32 29.59
C GLY A 193 -0.55 -4.63 29.32
N PRO A 194 -0.95 -5.08 28.10
CA PRO A 194 -0.16 -5.13 26.86
C PRO A 194 0.11 -3.73 26.28
N PHE A 195 1.23 -3.60 25.57
CA PHE A 195 1.64 -2.34 24.95
C PHE A 195 0.89 -2.10 23.65
N GLN A 196 0.57 -0.85 23.35
CA GLN A 196 -0.19 -0.49 22.16
C GLN A 196 0.49 0.61 21.36
N ALA A 197 0.48 0.44 20.05
CA ALA A 197 0.81 1.45 19.06
C ALA A 197 -0.36 1.54 18.08
N THR A 198 -0.84 2.75 17.81
CA THR A 198 -2.03 2.98 16.97
C THR A 198 -1.69 3.86 15.77
N GLY A 199 -2.47 3.74 14.70
CA GLY A 199 -2.28 4.57 13.51
C GLY A 199 -1.00 4.27 12.73
N LEU A 200 -0.46 3.06 12.84
CA LEU A 200 0.66 2.59 12.04
C LEU A 200 0.20 2.40 10.59
N HIS A 201 0.96 2.83 9.59
CA HIS A 201 0.61 2.50 8.20
C HIS A 201 0.64 0.98 7.97
N LEU A 202 -0.05 0.51 6.93
CA LEU A 202 0.05 -0.90 6.53
C LEU A 202 1.45 -1.19 5.98
N GLY A 203 2.05 -2.32 6.35
CA GLY A 203 3.39 -2.66 5.90
C GLY A 203 4.20 -3.45 6.92
N LEU A 204 5.52 -3.54 6.70
CA LEU A 204 6.45 -4.14 7.66
C LEU A 204 6.92 -3.11 8.68
N HIS A 205 6.95 -3.52 9.94
CA HIS A 205 7.43 -2.71 11.05
C HIS A 205 8.37 -3.52 11.92
N GLY A 206 9.44 -2.89 12.36
CA GLY A 206 10.32 -3.46 13.37
C GLY A 206 9.71 -3.26 14.74
N ILE A 207 9.74 -4.27 15.59
CA ILE A 207 9.40 -4.12 17.01
C ILE A 207 10.63 -4.41 17.84
N ARG A 208 10.89 -3.56 18.83
CA ARG A 208 11.98 -3.71 19.79
C ARG A 208 11.42 -3.57 21.19
N ALA A 209 11.73 -4.52 22.06
CA ALA A 209 11.48 -4.39 23.48
C ALA A 209 12.82 -4.41 24.22
N GLU A 210 13.04 -3.46 25.12
CA GLU A 210 14.25 -3.35 25.95
C GLU A 210 13.86 -3.35 27.42
N GLY A 211 14.39 -4.31 28.16
CA GLY A 211 14.07 -4.48 29.57
C GLY A 211 14.87 -3.52 30.44
N THR A 212 14.22 -2.85 31.38
CA THR A 212 14.87 -2.09 32.45
C THR A 212 14.84 -2.95 33.73
N GLY A 213 16.01 -3.41 34.19
CA GLY A 213 16.12 -4.26 35.39
C GLY A 213 17.07 -5.45 35.24
N THR A 214 17.06 -6.36 36.22
CA THR A 214 17.99 -7.51 36.29
C THR A 214 17.45 -8.71 35.48
N TYR A 215 17.51 -8.62 34.15
CA TYR A 215 17.27 -9.76 33.25
C TYR A 215 18.63 -10.30 32.80
N THR A 216 18.86 -11.60 32.87
CA THR A 216 20.21 -12.18 32.79
C THR A 216 20.62 -12.54 31.34
N GLY A 217 20.06 -11.84 30.36
CA GLY A 217 20.25 -12.05 28.91
C GLY A 217 20.52 -10.77 28.10
N ALA A 218 20.23 -10.82 26.80
CA ALA A 218 20.35 -9.64 25.94
C ALA A 218 19.39 -8.53 26.44
N PRO A 219 19.83 -7.25 26.51
CA PRO A 219 19.02 -6.18 27.08
C PRO A 219 17.76 -5.89 26.25
N PHE A 220 17.70 -6.38 25.01
CA PHE A 220 16.57 -6.20 24.11
C PHE A 220 16.27 -7.45 23.27
N VAL A 221 15.01 -7.55 22.83
CA VAL A 221 14.54 -8.48 21.78
C VAL A 221 13.99 -7.67 20.62
N ARG A 222 14.14 -8.20 19.39
CA ARG A 222 13.62 -7.59 18.17
C ARG A 222 12.86 -8.62 17.36
N ASP A 223 11.83 -8.16 16.68
CA ASP A 223 11.07 -8.95 15.72
C ASP A 223 10.52 -8.04 14.62
N VAL A 224 10.01 -8.61 13.55
CA VAL A 224 9.38 -7.89 12.44
C VAL A 224 7.93 -8.33 12.36
N VAL A 225 7.03 -7.36 12.30
CA VAL A 225 5.59 -7.59 12.20
C VAL A 225 5.03 -6.91 10.96
N THR A 226 4.12 -7.60 10.25
CA THR A 226 3.33 -6.99 9.19
C THR A 226 2.05 -6.41 9.79
N ILE A 227 1.92 -5.09 9.75
CA ILE A 227 0.69 -4.40 10.14
C ILE A 227 -0.34 -4.53 9.04
N LYS A 228 -1.48 -5.10 9.42
CA LYS A 228 -2.66 -5.25 8.59
C LYS A 228 -3.77 -4.34 9.07
N ARG A 229 -4.84 -4.23 8.30
CA ARG A 229 -6.03 -3.47 8.68
C ARG A 229 -6.63 -4.03 9.97
N GLY A 230 -6.99 -3.13 10.88
CA GLY A 230 -7.49 -3.49 12.21
C GLY A 230 -6.34 -3.74 13.19
N THR A 231 -6.51 -4.67 14.12
CA THR A 231 -5.55 -4.93 15.19
C THR A 231 -4.65 -6.12 14.86
N THR A 232 -3.34 -5.87 14.85
CA THR A 232 -2.29 -6.87 14.77
C THR A 232 -1.78 -7.16 16.18
N SER A 233 -1.52 -8.43 16.52
CA SER A 233 -0.97 -8.81 17.82
C SER A 233 0.39 -9.48 17.64
N ALA A 234 1.36 -9.12 18.47
CA ALA A 234 2.68 -9.72 18.52
C ALA A 234 3.05 -10.07 19.97
N THR A 235 3.81 -11.14 20.14
CA THR A 235 4.34 -11.55 21.44
C THR A 235 5.86 -11.60 21.36
N LEU A 236 6.51 -10.83 22.21
CA LEU A 236 7.96 -10.82 22.37
C LEU A 236 8.33 -11.51 23.67
N VAL A 237 9.36 -12.35 23.63
CA VAL A 237 9.90 -13.00 24.83
C VAL A 237 11.32 -12.50 25.04
N LEU A 238 11.56 -11.90 26.20
CA LEU A 238 12.90 -11.57 26.67
C LEU A 238 13.45 -12.81 27.37
N GLU A 239 14.24 -13.59 26.62
CA GLU A 239 14.91 -14.81 27.10
C GLU A 239 16.40 -14.55 27.42
N GLN A 240 16.97 -15.42 28.26
CA GLN A 240 18.42 -15.53 28.38
C GLN A 240 19.02 -16.29 27.18
N PRO A 241 20.23 -15.93 26.71
CA PRO A 241 21.02 -16.83 25.87
C PRO A 241 21.44 -18.10 26.62
#